data_AF-A0A1S3ED16-F1
#
_entry.id   AF-A0A1S3ED16-F1
#
_cell.length_a   1.000
_cell.length_b   1.000
_cell.length_c   1.000
_cell.angle_alpha   90.00
_cell.angle_beta   90.00
_cell.angle_gamma   90.00
#
_symmetry.space_group_name_H-M   'P 1'
#
loop_
_entity.id
_entity.type
_entity.pdbx_description
1 polymer ?
#
loop_
_entity_poly.entity_id
_entity_poly.type
_entity_poly.pdbx_seq_one_letter_code
_entity_poly.pdbx_strand_id
1 'polypeptide(L)'
;MANSTTKILTIVSFLVLISQGYSQCSLQDITIVQRQSGVVRNQPKWNVTISNRCICTQTDVKLNCTDFQTILPIPTSILKVEGNVCTLNDGNPVYSNTDISFEYASSKSFPLNPISSQINCS
;
A
#
# COMPACT_ATOMS: atom_id res chain seq x y z
N MET A 1 -0.84 45.23 29.39
CA MET A 1 0.47 44.56 29.51
C MET A 1 0.20 43.10 29.82
N ALA A 2 0.32 42.20 28.83
CA ALA A 2 0.10 40.78 29.08
C ALA A 2 1.21 40.25 30.01
N ASN A 3 0.82 39.66 31.14
CA ASN A 3 1.73 39.11 32.13
C ASN A 3 2.64 38.06 31.46
N SER A 4 3.94 38.06 31.79
CA SER A 4 4.96 37.20 31.17
C SER A 4 4.54 35.72 31.21
N THR A 5 3.88 35.30 32.29
CA THR A 5 3.30 33.96 32.48
C THR A 5 2.21 33.64 31.45
N THR A 6 1.35 34.59 31.09
CA THR A 6 0.28 34.41 30.09
C THR A 6 0.84 34.23 28.68
N LYS A 7 1.97 34.90 28.36
CA LYS A 7 2.67 34.74 27.07
C LYS A 7 3.36 33.37 26.94
N ILE A 8 3.96 32.88 28.03
CA ILE A 8 4.60 31.56 28.04
C ILE A 8 3.55 30.46 27.86
N LEU A 9 2.40 30.56 28.54
CA LEU A 9 1.32 29.57 28.46
C LEU A 9 0.69 29.48 27.06
N THR A 10 0.61 30.61 26.35
CA THR A 10 0.13 30.65 24.96
C THR A 10 1.13 29.99 24.01
N ILE A 11 2.43 30.26 24.15
CA ILE A 11 3.47 29.65 23.30
C ILE A 11 3.52 28.12 23.48
N VAL A 12 3.44 27.62 24.72
CA VAL A 12 3.44 26.18 25.00
C VAL A 12 2.19 25.49 24.43
N SER A 13 1.01 26.13 24.50
CA SER A 13 -0.21 25.58 23.90
C SER A 13 -0.13 25.49 22.36
N PHE A 14 0.51 26.46 21.71
CA PHE A 14 0.74 26.40 20.26
C PHE A 14 1.72 25.27 19.87
N LEU A 15 2.75 24.99 20.67
CA LEU A 15 3.70 23.90 20.41
C LEU A 15 3.05 22.51 20.53
N VAL A 16 2.11 22.32 21.46
CA VAL A 16 1.36 21.05 21.62
C VAL A 16 0.38 20.80 20.46
N LEU A 17 -0.10 21.86 19.78
CA LEU A 17 -0.95 21.74 18.60
C LEU A 17 -0.15 21.38 17.33
N ILE A 18 1.15 21.70 17.28
CA ILE A 18 2.01 21.43 16.11
C ILE A 18 2.63 20.01 16.20
N SER A 19 2.65 19.38 17.37
CA SER A 19 3.26 18.07 17.56
C SER A 19 2.43 16.86 17.10
N GLN A 20 1.22 17.07 16.56
CA GLN A 20 0.38 15.98 16.03
C GLN A 20 0.45 15.85 14.49
N GLY A 21 1.57 16.27 13.91
CA GLY A 21 1.90 16.04 12.50
C GLY A 21 2.56 14.68 12.24
N TYR A 22 2.13 13.59 12.88
CA TYR A 22 2.44 12.26 12.36
C TYR A 22 1.44 11.99 11.24
N SER A 23 1.92 11.91 10.00
CA SER A 23 1.11 11.45 8.86
C SER A 23 0.40 10.16 9.26
N GLN A 24 -0.92 10.21 9.44
CA GLN A 24 -1.69 9.02 9.78
C GLN A 24 -1.61 8.08 8.57
N CYS A 25 -0.82 7.00 8.71
CA CYS A 25 -0.79 5.97 7.70
C CYS A 25 -2.19 5.40 7.51
N SER A 26 -2.45 5.00 6.28
CA SER A 26 -3.74 4.52 5.84
C SER A 26 -3.54 3.45 4.79
N LEU A 27 -4.64 2.79 4.46
CA LEU A 27 -4.68 1.86 3.34
C LEU A 27 -4.36 2.55 2.00
N GLN A 28 -4.64 3.86 1.87
CA GLN A 28 -4.36 4.62 0.65
C GLN A 28 -2.86 4.78 0.38
N ASP A 29 -2.01 4.57 1.39
CA ASP A 29 -0.56 4.58 1.22
C ASP A 29 -0.04 3.32 0.53
N ILE A 30 -0.87 2.27 0.37
CA ILE A 30 -0.57 1.16 -0.53
C ILE A 30 -0.93 1.56 -1.95
N THR A 31 0.08 1.92 -2.73
CA THR A 31 -0.09 2.37 -4.12
C THR A 31 0.17 1.25 -5.10
N ILE A 32 -0.71 1.06 -6.08
CA ILE A 32 -0.54 0.09 -7.17
C ILE A 32 -0.26 0.84 -8.47
N VAL A 33 0.83 0.48 -9.13
CA VAL A 33 1.17 0.94 -10.47
C VAL A 33 1.22 -0.26 -11.40
N GLN A 34 0.55 -0.15 -12.54
CA GLN A 34 0.54 -1.20 -13.56
C GLN A 34 0.97 -0.62 -14.90
N ARG A 35 1.91 -1.29 -15.55
CA ARG A 35 2.45 -0.90 -16.86
C ARG A 35 2.39 -2.08 -17.81
N GLN A 36 1.85 -1.88 -19.01
CA GLN A 36 1.90 -2.90 -20.03
C GLN A 36 3.35 -3.05 -20.55
N SER A 37 3.83 -4.28 -20.63
CA SER A 37 5.19 -4.66 -20.99
C SER A 37 5.18 -5.78 -22.03
N GLY A 38 4.79 -5.45 -23.26
CA GLY A 38 4.75 -6.43 -24.37
C GLY A 38 3.56 -7.40 -24.30
N VAL A 39 3.74 -8.57 -24.91
CA VAL A 39 2.69 -9.56 -25.15
C VAL A 39 3.24 -10.96 -24.89
N VAL A 40 2.47 -11.81 -24.19
CA VAL A 40 2.77 -13.23 -23.97
C VAL A 40 1.56 -14.03 -24.40
N ARG A 41 1.74 -15.03 -25.27
CA ARG A 41 0.67 -15.92 -25.78
C ARG A 41 -0.59 -15.14 -26.22
N ASN A 42 -0.40 -14.10 -27.03
CA ASN A 42 -1.45 -13.21 -27.55
C ASN A 42 -2.23 -12.41 -26.48
N GLN A 43 -1.73 -12.30 -25.25
CA GLN A 43 -2.30 -11.45 -24.20
C GLN A 43 -1.31 -10.36 -23.78
N PRO A 44 -1.77 -9.12 -23.52
CA PRO A 44 -0.96 -8.09 -22.89
C PRO A 44 -0.29 -8.60 -21.62
N LYS A 45 1.02 -8.38 -21.49
CA LYS A 45 1.74 -8.59 -20.22
C LYS A 45 1.72 -7.29 -19.42
N TRP A 46 1.46 -7.40 -18.13
CA TRP A 46 1.36 -6.30 -17.17
C TRP A 46 2.41 -6.48 -16.08
N ASN A 47 3.21 -5.43 -15.88
CA ASN A 47 4.15 -5.32 -14.78
C ASN A 47 3.46 -4.53 -13.66
N VAL A 48 3.26 -5.18 -12.53
CA VAL A 48 2.62 -4.61 -11.34
C VAL A 48 3.70 -4.26 -10.34
N THR A 49 3.61 -3.06 -9.78
CA THR A 49 4.43 -2.61 -8.66
C THR A 49 3.51 -2.09 -7.58
N ILE A 50 3.60 -2.68 -6.40
CA ILE A 50 2.84 -2.30 -5.21
C ILE A 50 3.82 -1.71 -4.21
N SER A 51 3.61 -0.46 -3.81
CA SER A 51 4.48 0.26 -2.87
C SER A 51 3.73 0.59 -1.60
N ASN A 52 4.42 0.53 -0.45
CA ASN A 52 3.95 1.19 0.77
C ASN A 52 4.61 2.58 0.87
N ARG A 53 3.82 3.63 0.65
CA ARG A 53 4.26 5.03 0.70
C ARG A 53 4.22 5.64 2.10
N CYS A 54 3.81 4.87 3.11
CA CYS A 54 3.82 5.35 4.48
C CYS A 54 5.12 5.03 5.20
N ILE A 55 5.42 5.84 6.22
CA ILE A 55 6.56 5.63 7.13
C ILE A 55 6.42 4.34 7.97
N CYS A 56 5.20 3.88 8.20
CA CYS A 56 4.93 2.66 8.97
C CYS A 56 4.87 1.44 8.06
N THR A 57 5.30 0.31 8.60
CA THR A 57 5.14 -1.00 7.96
C THR A 57 3.66 -1.36 7.88
N GLN A 58 3.23 -1.96 6.77
CA GLN A 58 1.89 -2.54 6.64
C GLN A 58 2.00 -4.05 6.45
N THR A 59 1.26 -4.83 7.25
CA THR A 59 1.18 -6.29 7.18
C THR A 59 -0.22 -6.73 6.75
N ASP A 60 -0.38 -8.01 6.39
CA ASP A 60 -1.67 -8.58 5.99
C ASP A 60 -2.41 -7.77 4.91
N VAL A 61 -1.66 -7.24 3.93
CA VAL A 61 -2.22 -6.44 2.84
C VAL A 61 -3.08 -7.35 1.95
N LYS A 62 -4.38 -7.08 1.92
CA LYS A 62 -5.36 -7.76 1.08
C LYS A 62 -5.79 -6.86 -0.07
N LEU A 63 -5.86 -7.42 -1.27
CA LEU A 63 -6.26 -6.73 -2.49
C LEU A 63 -7.55 -7.33 -3.04
N ASN A 64 -8.37 -6.49 -3.69
CA ASN A 64 -9.50 -6.94 -4.49
C ASN A 64 -8.99 -7.50 -5.81
N CYS A 65 -9.09 -8.82 -5.97
CA CYS A 65 -8.72 -9.51 -7.19
C CYS A 65 -9.89 -10.34 -7.72
N THR A 66 -11.11 -9.79 -7.62
CA THR A 66 -12.31 -10.37 -8.24
C THR A 66 -12.06 -10.66 -9.72
N ASP A 67 -12.38 -11.87 -10.14
CA ASP A 67 -12.18 -12.41 -11.49
C ASP A 67 -10.72 -12.38 -11.99
N PHE A 68 -9.74 -12.23 -11.09
CA PHE A 68 -8.34 -12.20 -11.46
C PHE A 68 -7.92 -13.53 -12.09
N GLN A 69 -7.41 -13.44 -13.31
CA GLN A 69 -6.95 -14.59 -14.08
C GLN A 69 -5.69 -14.20 -14.83
N THR A 70 -4.75 -15.14 -14.91
CA THR A 70 -3.54 -14.95 -15.69
C THR A 70 -3.04 -16.24 -16.29
N ILE A 71 -2.40 -16.12 -17.45
CA ILE A 71 -1.68 -17.22 -18.12
C ILE A 71 -0.24 -17.39 -17.64
N LEU A 72 0.30 -16.41 -16.90
CA LEU A 72 1.65 -16.45 -16.33
C LEU A 72 1.57 -16.96 -14.89
N PRO A 73 2.43 -17.91 -14.48
CA PRO A 73 2.47 -18.36 -13.09
C PRO A 73 2.99 -17.23 -12.20
N ILE A 74 2.28 -16.93 -11.12
CA ILE A 74 2.72 -16.01 -10.07
C ILE A 74 3.02 -16.86 -8.82
N PRO A 75 4.21 -16.72 -8.20
CA PRO A 75 4.50 -17.39 -6.93
C PRO A 75 3.49 -16.99 -5.85
N THR A 76 2.95 -17.98 -5.13
CA THR A 76 1.98 -17.73 -4.04
C THR A 76 2.57 -16.94 -2.88
N SER A 77 3.90 -16.94 -2.74
CA SER A 77 4.61 -16.09 -1.79
C SER A 77 4.53 -14.60 -2.13
N ILE A 78 4.24 -14.25 -3.38
CA ILE A 78 4.09 -12.85 -3.82
C ILE A 78 2.62 -12.46 -3.85
N LEU A 79 1.77 -13.25 -4.50
CA LEU A 79 0.33 -13.00 -4.57
C LEU A 79 -0.42 -14.33 -4.46
N LYS A 80 -1.13 -14.50 -3.34
CA LYS A 80 -1.98 -15.67 -3.12
C LYS A 80 -3.43 -15.30 -3.41
N VAL A 81 -4.03 -15.95 -4.41
CA VAL A 81 -5.43 -15.73 -4.81
C VAL A 81 -6.35 -16.64 -4.00
N GLU A 82 -7.29 -16.05 -3.26
CA GLU A 82 -8.24 -16.73 -2.36
C GLU A 82 -9.67 -16.30 -2.72
N GLY A 83 -10.17 -16.81 -3.85
CA GLY A 83 -11.45 -16.38 -4.42
C GLY A 83 -11.36 -14.96 -4.99
N ASN A 84 -12.10 -14.02 -4.42
CA ASN A 84 -12.12 -12.61 -4.85
C ASN A 84 -11.10 -11.73 -4.10
N VAL A 85 -10.42 -12.30 -3.10
CA VAL A 85 -9.45 -11.61 -2.26
C VAL A 85 -8.07 -12.19 -2.52
N CYS A 86 -7.08 -11.31 -2.65
CA CYS A 86 -5.69 -11.71 -2.81
C CYS A 86 -4.88 -11.25 -1.61
N THR A 87 -4.04 -12.14 -1.11
CA THR A 87 -3.07 -11.85 -0.05
C THR A 87 -1.73 -11.52 -0.68
N LEU A 88 -1.22 -10.32 -0.41
CA LEU A 88 0.09 -9.87 -0.88
C LEU A 88 1.20 -10.37 0.06
N ASN A 89 2.33 -10.76 -0.50
CA ASN A 89 3.55 -11.15 0.23
C ASN A 89 3.32 -12.25 1.27
N ASP A 90 2.33 -13.12 1.08
CA ASP A 90 1.90 -14.12 2.08
C ASP A 90 1.54 -13.50 3.46
N GLY A 91 1.07 -12.25 3.47
CA GLY A 91 0.75 -11.49 4.68
C GLY A 91 1.97 -10.86 5.37
N ASN A 92 3.18 -11.14 4.89
CA ASN A 92 4.42 -10.60 5.44
C ASN A 92 4.51 -9.06 5.28
N PRO A 93 5.35 -8.40 6.10
CA PRO A 93 5.55 -6.96 6.04
C PRO A 93 5.81 -6.40 4.65
N VAL A 94 5.06 -5.36 4.30
CA VAL A 94 5.41 -4.38 3.26
C VAL A 94 6.03 -3.18 3.98
N TYR A 95 7.35 -3.15 4.01
CA TYR A 95 8.10 -2.12 4.72
C TYR A 95 7.89 -0.73 4.10
N SER A 96 8.12 0.28 4.92
CA SER A 96 8.13 1.69 4.49
C SER A 96 8.99 1.92 3.26
N ASN A 97 8.42 2.57 2.24
CA ASN A 97 9.08 2.91 0.98
C ASN A 97 9.69 1.71 0.23
N THR A 98 9.11 0.52 0.39
CA THR A 98 9.50 -0.67 -0.38
C THR A 98 8.44 -1.05 -1.41
N ASP A 99 8.91 -1.74 -2.44
CA ASP A 99 8.13 -2.18 -3.59
C ASP A 99 8.08 -3.70 -3.66
N ILE A 100 6.90 -4.23 -3.96
CA ILE A 100 6.68 -5.62 -4.33
C ILE A 100 6.21 -5.64 -5.78
N SER A 101 6.93 -6.36 -6.63
CA SER A 101 6.62 -6.42 -8.07
C SER A 101 6.36 -7.84 -8.53
N PHE A 102 5.42 -7.99 -9.47
CA PHE A 102 5.16 -9.23 -10.18
C PHE A 102 4.61 -8.95 -11.58
N GLU A 103 4.64 -9.96 -12.44
CA GLU A 103 4.10 -9.88 -13.79
C GLU A 103 2.87 -10.78 -13.91
N TYR A 104 1.88 -10.33 -14.67
CA TYR A 104 0.77 -11.17 -15.11
C TYR A 104 0.45 -10.90 -16.57
N ALA A 105 -0.12 -11.87 -17.28
CA ALA A 105 -0.66 -11.64 -18.61
C ALA A 105 -2.15 -11.95 -18.65
N SER A 106 -2.93 -11.00 -19.16
CA SER A 106 -4.39 -11.00 -19.26
C SER A 106 -4.85 -10.04 -20.35
N SER A 107 -6.02 -10.29 -20.93
CA SER A 107 -6.65 -9.43 -21.94
C SER A 107 -6.98 -8.01 -21.43
N LYS A 108 -7.19 -7.86 -20.12
CA LYS A 108 -7.48 -6.59 -19.44
C LYS A 108 -6.61 -6.42 -18.20
N SER A 109 -6.42 -5.18 -17.75
CA SER A 109 -5.86 -4.92 -16.43
C SER A 109 -6.88 -5.22 -15.33
N PHE A 110 -6.39 -5.60 -14.16
CA PHE A 110 -7.18 -5.77 -12.95
C PHE A 110 -6.88 -4.64 -11.98
N PRO A 111 -7.86 -4.03 -11.29
CA PRO A 111 -7.62 -2.87 -10.45
C PRO A 111 -6.71 -3.18 -9.26
N LEU A 112 -6.82 -4.39 -8.66
CA LEU A 112 -6.02 -4.82 -7.51
C LEU A 112 -6.07 -3.83 -6.33
N ASN A 113 -7.21 -3.16 -6.16
CA ASN A 113 -7.39 -2.14 -5.13
C ASN A 113 -7.15 -2.74 -3.74
N PRO A 114 -6.43 -2.06 -2.83
CA PRO A 114 -6.30 -2.53 -1.47
C PRO A 114 -7.67 -2.54 -0.78
N ILE A 115 -7.98 -3.61 -0.05
CA ILE A 115 -9.22 -3.75 0.74
C ILE A 115 -8.91 -3.57 2.23
N SER A 116 -7.80 -4.12 2.71
CA SER A 116 -7.41 -4.04 4.11
C SER A 116 -5.90 -4.21 4.29
N SER A 117 -5.39 -3.71 5.40
CA SER A 117 -4.03 -3.93 5.89
C SER A 117 -3.99 -3.72 7.42
N GLN A 118 -2.95 -4.23 8.06
CA GLN A 118 -2.61 -3.92 9.45
C GLN A 118 -1.45 -2.93 9.46
N ILE A 119 -1.63 -1.80 10.13
CA ILE A 119 -0.64 -0.72 10.17
C ILE A 119 0.19 -0.85 11.45
N ASN A 120 1.49 -1.02 11.29
CA ASN A 120 2.45 -1.21 12.36
C ASN A 120 3.42 -0.02 12.41
N CYS A 121 3.08 0.96 13.24
CA CYS A 121 3.94 2.12 13.54
C CYS A 121 4.71 1.87 14.84
N SER A 122 6.03 2.07 14.82
CA SER A 122 6.95 1.89 15.96
C SER A 122 7.81 3.12 16.17
#